data_AF-A0A5J5II87-F1
#
_entry.id   AF-A0A5J5II87-F1
#
_cell.length_a   1.000
_cell.length_b   1.000
_cell.length_c   1.000
_cell.angle_alpha   90.00
_cell.angle_beta   90.00
_cell.angle_gamma   90.00
#
_symmetry.space_group_name_H-M   'P 1'
#
loop_
_entity.id
_entity.type
_entity.pdbx_description
1 polymer ?
#
loop_
_entity_poly.entity_id
_entity_poly.type
_entity_poly.pdbx_seq_one_letter_code
_entity_poly.pdbx_strand_id
1 'polypeptide(L)'
;MFYTLLKVIPREFEKVSFPFIKAKVGIDWFWVKKVEHEIADESIVTIWLKGGSANKYRKLALDKALFQKRIHFIDVYKKNEFELDNELRKIYRD
;
A
#
# COMPACT_ATOMS: atom_id res chain seq x y z
N MET A 1 -5.32 -6.89 -17.17
CA MET A 1 -4.80 -5.51 -17.01
C MET A 1 -5.88 -4.56 -17.49
N PHE A 2 -6.23 -3.53 -16.73
CA PHE A 2 -7.23 -2.54 -17.14
C PHE A 2 -6.53 -1.20 -17.34
N TYR A 3 -6.83 -0.52 -18.45
CA TYR A 3 -6.25 0.78 -18.79
C TYR A 3 -7.30 1.86 -18.52
N THR A 4 -6.97 2.83 -17.68
CA THR A 4 -7.85 3.96 -17.36
C THR A 4 -7.11 5.26 -17.60
N LEU A 5 -7.70 6.18 -18.37
CA LEU A 5 -7.18 7.53 -18.56
C LEU A 5 -7.43 8.37 -17.31
N LEU A 6 -6.45 8.41 -16.40
CA LEU A 6 -6.46 9.33 -15.26
C LEU A 6 -5.80 10.65 -15.68
N LYS A 7 -6.53 11.77 -15.56
CA LYS A 7 -6.00 13.12 -15.86
C LYS A 7 -4.84 13.51 -14.94
N VAL A 8 -4.79 12.93 -13.75
CA VAL A 8 -3.78 13.20 -12.71
C VAL A 8 -3.39 11.87 -12.08
N ILE A 9 -2.10 11.69 -11.82
CA ILE A 9 -1.58 10.51 -11.10
C ILE A 9 -1.95 10.67 -9.63
N PRO A 10 -2.77 9.75 -9.07
CA PRO A 10 -3.18 9.83 -7.67
C PRO A 10 -1.99 9.54 -6.74
N ARG A 11 -1.98 10.17 -5.58
CA ARG A 11 -0.90 10.07 -4.58
C ARG A 11 -1.11 8.89 -3.65
N GLU A 12 -0.04 8.44 -3.00
CA GLU A 12 -0.15 7.43 -1.96
C GLU A 12 -1.19 7.82 -0.89
N PHE A 13 -1.98 6.84 -0.48
CA PHE A 13 -3.13 6.96 0.42
C PHE A 13 -4.34 7.74 -0.07
N GLU A 14 -4.35 8.24 -1.32
CA GLU A 14 -5.58 8.77 -1.90
C GLU A 14 -6.57 7.65 -2.19
N LYS A 15 -7.86 8.00 -2.14
CA LYS A 15 -8.96 7.08 -2.42
C LYS A 15 -9.31 7.14 -3.91
N VAL A 16 -9.39 5.97 -4.53
CA VAL A 16 -9.85 5.80 -5.92
C VAL A 16 -11.08 4.91 -5.91
N SER A 17 -12.09 5.25 -6.71
CA SER A 17 -13.33 4.47 -6.81
C SER A 17 -13.56 3.97 -8.22
N PHE A 18 -13.95 2.71 -8.32
CA PHE A 18 -14.34 2.03 -9.55
C PHE A 18 -15.73 1.42 -9.36
N PRO A 19 -16.81 2.17 -9.59
CA PRO A 19 -18.17 1.69 -9.35
C PRO A 19 -18.51 0.42 -10.15
N PHE A 20 -17.96 0.28 -11.36
CA PHE A 20 -18.25 -0.82 -12.29
C PHE A 20 -17.70 -2.19 -11.85
N ILE A 21 -16.72 -2.25 -10.94
CA ILE A 21 -16.18 -3.54 -10.46
C ILE A 21 -16.88 -4.06 -9.19
N LYS A 22 -17.78 -3.28 -8.59
CA LYS A 22 -18.45 -3.61 -7.33
C LYS A 22 -19.13 -4.97 -7.35
N ALA A 23 -19.84 -5.28 -8.44
CA ALA A 23 -20.57 -6.54 -8.58
C ALA A 23 -19.65 -7.78 -8.55
N LYS A 24 -18.38 -7.62 -8.94
CA LYS A 24 -17.40 -8.71 -8.98
C LYS A 24 -16.55 -8.80 -7.71
N VAL A 25 -16.18 -7.66 -7.13
CA VAL A 25 -15.17 -7.59 -6.04
C VAL A 25 -15.82 -7.34 -4.67
N GLY A 26 -17.10 -6.95 -4.62
CA GLY A 26 -17.84 -6.63 -3.39
C GLY A 26 -17.54 -5.24 -2.81
N ILE A 27 -16.47 -4.60 -3.27
CA ILE A 27 -16.11 -3.22 -2.95
C ILE A 27 -15.82 -2.44 -4.23
N ASP A 28 -16.09 -1.14 -4.20
CA ASP A 28 -15.88 -0.18 -5.30
C ASP A 28 -14.87 0.91 -4.94
N TRP A 29 -14.24 0.83 -3.78
CA TRP A 29 -13.31 1.83 -3.28
C TRP A 29 -12.00 1.19 -2.83
N PHE A 30 -10.92 1.87 -3.18
CA PHE A 30 -9.55 1.43 -2.97
C PHE A 30 -8.72 2.63 -2.55
N TRP A 31 -7.59 2.38 -1.90
CA TRP A 31 -6.59 3.41 -1.67
C TRP A 31 -5.30 3.07 -2.40
N VAL A 32 -4.56 4.10 -2.79
CA VAL A 32 -3.26 3.97 -3.46
C VAL A 32 -2.21 3.50 -2.45
N LYS A 33 -1.77 2.25 -2.59
CA LYS A 33 -0.74 1.65 -1.73
C LYS A 33 0.66 2.14 -2.08
N LYS A 34 0.95 2.21 -3.38
CA LYS A 34 2.26 2.55 -3.93
C LYS A 34 2.09 3.09 -5.35
N VAL A 35 2.87 4.08 -5.71
CA VAL A 35 3.02 4.56 -7.09
C VAL A 35 4.45 4.29 -7.52
N GLU A 36 4.64 3.59 -8.62
CA GLU A 36 5.95 3.30 -9.21
C GLU A 36 6.04 3.93 -10.59
N HIS A 37 7.17 4.58 -10.83
CA HIS A 37 7.49 5.19 -12.12
C HIS A 37 8.67 4.45 -12.71
N GLU A 38 8.50 3.92 -13.90
CA GLU A 38 9.55 3.31 -14.69
C GLU A 38 9.79 4.19 -15.92
N ILE A 39 11.05 4.61 -16.08
CA ILE A 39 11.49 5.38 -17.24
C ILE A 39 12.32 4.43 -18.10
N ALA A 40 11.70 3.91 -19.15
CA ALA A 40 12.34 3.13 -20.20
C ALA A 40 12.16 3.86 -21.54
N ASP A 41 11.93 3.14 -22.65
CA ASP A 41 11.58 3.74 -23.94
C ASP A 41 10.24 4.51 -23.88
N GLU A 42 9.35 4.12 -22.96
CA GLU A 42 8.13 4.82 -22.61
C GLU A 42 8.07 5.06 -21.09
N SER A 43 7.37 6.10 -20.65
CA SER A 43 7.13 6.35 -19.22
C SER A 43 5.94 5.52 -18.75
N ILE A 44 6.20 4.53 -17.90
CA ILE A 44 5.19 3.64 -17.34
C ILE A 44 4.94 4.04 -15.89
N VAL A 45 3.67 4.23 -15.54
CA VAL A 45 3.24 4.51 -14.15
C VAL A 45 2.37 3.37 -13.66
N THR A 46 2.88 2.62 -12.69
CA THR A 46 2.17 1.51 -12.05
C THR A 46 1.58 1.96 -10.72
N ILE A 47 0.26 1.90 -10.60
CA ILE A 47 -0.48 2.29 -9.39
C ILE A 47 -1.01 1.03 -8.71
N TRP A 48 -0.49 0.73 -7.52
CA TRP A 48 -0.94 -0.39 -6.71
C TRP A 48 -2.10 0.03 -5.83
N LEU A 49 -3.24 -0.64 -5.96
CA LEU A 49 -4.45 -0.35 -5.21
C LEU A 49 -4.70 -1.43 -4.15
N LYS A 50 -5.14 -1.03 -2.96
CA LYS A 50 -5.57 -1.95 -1.90
C LYS A 50 -6.99 -1.62 -1.46
N GLY A 51 -7.82 -2.65 -1.32
CA GLY A 51 -9.18 -2.53 -0.80
C GLY A 51 -9.18 -2.34 0.73
N GLY A 52 -10.25 -1.77 1.26
CA GLY A 52 -10.38 -1.52 2.70
C GLY A 52 -9.69 -0.23 3.15
N SER A 53 -9.69 0.05 4.45
CA SER A 53 -9.25 1.36 4.97
C SER A 53 -7.73 1.53 4.95
N ALA A 54 -7.26 2.68 4.48
CA ALA A 54 -5.85 3.05 4.55
C ALA A 54 -5.41 3.26 6.00
N ASN A 55 -4.38 2.54 6.46
CA ASN A 55 -3.79 2.74 7.79
C ASN A 55 -2.41 3.42 7.69
N LYS A 56 -2.43 4.76 7.67
CA LYS A 56 -1.19 5.58 7.62
C LYS A 56 -0.32 5.37 8.85
N TYR A 57 -0.92 5.24 10.03
CA TYR A 57 -0.20 5.04 11.29
C TYR A 57 0.58 3.74 11.31
N ARG A 58 0.00 2.65 10.77
CA ARG A 58 0.69 1.38 10.63
C ARG A 58 1.91 1.48 9.71
N LYS A 59 1.80 2.17 8.56
CA LYS A 59 2.95 2.39 7.65
C LYS A 59 4.06 3.15 8.37
N LEU A 60 3.70 4.26 9.04
CA LEU A 60 4.67 5.06 9.79
C LEU A 60 5.34 4.27 10.92
N ALA A 61 4.59 3.45 11.66
CA ALA A 61 5.11 2.62 12.74
C ALA A 61 6.12 1.58 12.21
N LEU A 62 5.84 0.99 11.04
CA LEU A 62 6.74 0.06 10.37
C LEU A 62 8.00 0.75 9.85
N ASP A 63 7.86 1.89 9.19
CA ASP A 63 8.99 2.67 8.67
C ASP A 63 9.91 3.12 9.81
N LYS A 64 9.34 3.56 10.94
CA LYS A 64 10.09 3.90 12.15
C LYS A 64 10.80 2.69 12.75
N ALA A 65 10.15 1.52 12.81
CA ALA A 65 10.78 0.30 13.31
C ALA A 65 11.94 -0.19 12.41
N LEU A 66 11.78 -0.07 11.09
CA LEU A 66 12.84 -0.35 10.10
C LEU A 66 14.02 0.61 10.24
N PHE A 67 13.75 1.92 10.32
CA PHE A 67 14.76 2.95 10.49
C PHE A 67 15.58 2.75 11.77
N GLN A 68 14.90 2.38 12.85
CA GLN A 68 15.53 2.07 14.15
C GLN A 68 16.16 0.68 14.21
N LYS A 69 16.13 -0.11 13.11
CA LYS A 69 16.58 -1.50 13.04
C LYS A 69 15.93 -2.43 14.08
N ARG A 70 14.74 -2.06 14.59
CA ARG A 70 13.92 -2.89 15.49
C ARG A 70 13.23 -4.03 14.75
N ILE A 71 13.02 -3.87 13.45
CA ILE A 71 12.60 -4.91 12.51
C ILE A 71 13.64 -4.97 11.39
N HIS A 72 14.07 -6.17 11.02
CA HIS A 72 14.99 -6.35 9.90
C HIS A 72 14.24 -6.28 8.57
N PHE A 73 14.83 -5.67 7.53
CA PHE A 73 14.15 -5.53 6.23
C PHE A 73 13.71 -6.88 5.65
N ILE A 74 14.50 -7.95 5.86
CA ILE A 74 14.17 -9.30 5.37
C ILE A 74 12.86 -9.83 5.97
N ASP A 75 12.54 -9.42 7.20
CA ASP A 75 11.35 -9.88 7.90
C ASP A 75 10.10 -9.26 7.30
N VAL A 76 10.20 -8.04 6.75
CA VAL A 76 9.10 -7.40 6.03
C VAL A 76 8.75 -8.15 4.74
N TYR A 77 9.73 -8.78 4.11
CA TYR A 77 9.51 -9.60 2.92
C TYR A 77 9.03 -11.01 3.25
N LYS A 78 9.44 -11.58 4.39
CA LYS A 78 9.13 -12.96 4.78
C LYS A 78 7.83 -13.10 5.56
N LYS A 79 7.49 -12.13 6.39
CA LYS A 79 6.35 -12.19 7.31
C LYS A 79 5.07 -11.69 6.63
N ASN A 80 3.96 -12.30 6.99
CA ASN A 80 2.65 -11.82 6.54
C ASN A 80 2.22 -10.56 7.31
N GLU A 81 1.15 -9.89 6.86
CA GLU A 81 0.69 -8.64 7.48
C GLU A 81 0.31 -8.81 8.96
N PHE A 82 -0.23 -9.97 9.34
CA PHE A 82 -0.64 -10.28 10.72
C PHE A 82 0.56 -10.49 11.65
N GLU A 83 1.59 -11.19 11.18
CA GLU A 83 2.85 -11.38 11.91
C GLU A 83 3.56 -10.05 12.14
N LEU A 84 3.65 -9.22 11.09
CA LEU A 84 4.20 -7.87 11.20
C LEU A 84 3.42 -7.00 12.19
N ASP A 85 2.08 -7.11 12.20
CA ASP A 85 1.26 -6.37 13.16
C ASP A 85 1.51 -6.79 14.59
N ASN A 86 1.73 -8.09 14.83
CA ASN A 86 2.06 -8.60 16.16
C ASN A 86 3.45 -8.12 16.61
N GLU A 87 4.43 -8.03 15.71
CA GLU A 87 5.75 -7.48 16.05
C GLU A 87 5.69 -5.99 16.33
N LEU A 88 4.99 -5.22 15.51
CA LEU A 88 4.78 -3.80 15.76
C LEU A 88 4.09 -3.58 17.11
N ARG A 89 3.08 -4.38 17.46
CA ARG A 89 2.45 -4.33 18.78
C ARG A 89 3.43 -4.61 19.92
N LYS A 90 4.38 -5.54 19.77
CA LYS A 90 5.40 -5.78 20.81
C LYS A 90 6.32 -4.57 20.96
N ILE A 91 6.74 -3.95 19.87
CA ILE A 91 7.70 -2.83 19.87
C ILE A 91 7.15 -1.55 20.50
N TYR A 92 5.84 -1.30 20.38
CA TYR A 92 5.18 -0.05 20.82
C TYR A 92 4.32 -0.22 22.09
N ARG A 93 4.37 -1.38 22.74
CA ARG A 93 3.65 -1.66 23.99
C ARG A 93 4.50 -1.45 25.25
N ASP A 94 5.81 -1.34 25.08
CA ASP A 94 6.79 -0.90 26.08
C ASP A 94 7.03 0.62 25.98
#